data_AF-A0A8H7IQA0-F1
#
_entry.id   AF-A0A8H7IQA0-F1
#
_cell.length_a   1.000
_cell.length_b   1.000
_cell.length_c   1.000
_cell.angle_alpha   90.00
_cell.angle_beta   90.00
_cell.angle_gamma   90.00
#
_symmetry.space_group_name_H-M   'P 1'
#
loop_
_entity.id
_entity.type
_entity.pdbx_description
1 polymer ?
#
loop_
_entity_poly.entity_id
_entity_poly.type
_entity_poly.pdbx_seq_one_letter_code
_entity_poly.pdbx_strand_id
1 'polypeptide(L)'
;MGLSSFSTTSLEDVAAAARDECRRLGRTETIPLVLQLYLFEERDKSAALIERAKRAGFAAVFLTVDTPLLGRRNLEIRNRFTLPPHLRIANFEVQDEEGQKDVEAGESAPGYWDEERRERVKPAGPIRFHTHAANPTLEWGRDIAWLKERCGPRMQVWVKGVATAEDAALAVQHGVDGVVVSNHGGRQLDGALATLDALPEVVAAVKGRIPVHVDGGIRHGTDVFKALALGADFCWIGRPVLWGLAYKGQDGVELCLRLLRDEVKLCMGLAGTVSVNDITREYLVRMDRDGFPVRMSKL
;
A
#
# COMPACT_ATOMS: atom_id res chain seq x y z
N MET A 1 7.52 -2.25 7.34
CA MET A 1 6.08 -1.97 7.60
C MET A 1 5.62 -0.84 6.69
N GLY A 2 4.43 -0.93 6.10
CA GLY A 2 3.81 0.17 5.35
C GLY A 2 2.93 1.02 6.27
N LEU A 3 3.19 2.32 6.32
CA LEU A 3 2.43 3.29 7.11
C LEU A 3 1.52 4.11 6.19
N SER A 4 0.23 4.17 6.51
CA SER A 4 -0.72 5.03 5.80
C SER A 4 -0.40 6.51 5.99
N SER A 5 -0.56 7.33 4.94
CA SER A 5 -0.59 8.80 5.08
C SER A 5 -1.63 9.25 6.10
N PHE A 6 -2.74 8.50 6.22
CA PHE A 6 -3.85 8.77 7.13
C PHE A 6 -3.74 7.98 8.46
N SER A 7 -2.53 7.67 8.91
CA SER A 7 -2.28 6.99 10.18
C SER A 7 -2.76 7.81 11.40
N THR A 8 -3.21 7.12 12.45
CA THR A 8 -3.53 7.72 13.76
C THR A 8 -2.30 7.89 14.67
N THR A 9 -1.12 7.56 14.15
CA THR A 9 0.17 7.73 14.80
C THR A 9 1.12 8.36 13.80
N SER A 10 1.89 9.36 14.24
CA SER A 10 2.78 10.11 13.35
C SER A 10 3.89 9.20 12.80
N LEU A 11 4.38 9.52 11.60
CA LEU A 11 5.47 8.77 11.00
C LEU A 11 6.75 8.80 11.86
N GLU A 12 6.96 9.88 12.62
CA GLU A 12 8.12 10.02 13.51
C GLU A 12 8.01 9.08 14.71
N ASP A 13 6.82 8.99 15.31
CA ASP A 13 6.57 8.10 16.45
C ASP A 13 6.66 6.63 16.02
N VAL A 14 6.14 6.28 14.84
CA VAL A 14 6.29 4.92 14.27
C VAL A 14 7.75 4.59 14.01
N ALA A 15 8.52 5.53 13.46
CA ALA A 15 9.95 5.33 13.23
C ALA A 15 10.75 5.20 14.52
N ALA A 16 10.39 5.96 15.57
CA ALA A 16 10.99 5.83 16.89
C ALA A 16 10.69 4.46 17.51
N ALA A 17 9.42 4.05 17.53
CA ALA A 17 9.00 2.75 18.04
C ALA A 17 9.70 1.59 17.30
N ALA A 18 9.84 1.67 15.98
CA ALA A 18 10.55 0.65 15.20
C ALA A 18 12.04 0.57 15.56
N ARG A 19 12.70 1.71 15.78
CA ARG A 19 14.12 1.76 16.22
C ARG A 19 14.29 1.17 17.61
N ASP A 20 13.44 1.57 18.55
CA ASP A 20 13.53 1.12 19.94
C ASP A 20 13.26 -0.37 20.06
N GLU A 21 12.29 -0.89 19.32
CA GLU A 21 12.01 -2.32 19.27
C GLU A 21 13.15 -3.12 18.64
N CYS A 22 13.76 -2.62 17.54
CA CYS A 22 14.94 -3.26 16.96
C CYS A 22 16.11 -3.30 17.94
N ARG A 23 16.36 -2.20 18.67
CA ARG A 23 17.39 -2.16 19.73
C ARG A 23 17.11 -3.13 20.86
N ARG A 24 15.85 -3.20 21.31
CA ARG A 24 15.41 -4.16 22.35
C ARG A 24 15.67 -5.61 21.94
N LEU A 25 15.51 -5.91 20.65
CA LEU A 25 15.81 -7.22 20.05
C LEU A 25 17.30 -7.43 19.70
N GLY A 26 18.19 -6.51 20.07
CA GLY A 26 19.63 -6.61 19.79
C GLY A 26 19.99 -6.44 18.30
N ARG A 27 19.11 -5.83 17.49
CA ARG A 27 19.36 -5.57 16.07
C ARG A 27 20.02 -4.22 15.88
N THR A 28 21.06 -4.18 15.05
CA THR A 28 21.78 -2.96 14.66
C THR A 28 21.01 -2.15 13.61
N GLU A 29 20.28 -2.83 12.73
CA GLU A 29 19.50 -2.23 11.65
C GLU A 29 18.01 -2.15 12.02
N THR A 30 17.39 -1.01 11.66
CA THR A 30 15.94 -0.84 11.80
C THR A 30 15.24 -1.53 10.64
N ILE A 31 14.04 -2.07 10.86
CA ILE A 31 13.21 -2.58 9.77
C ILE A 31 12.93 -1.50 8.72
N PRO A 32 12.89 -1.82 7.42
CA PRO A 32 12.47 -0.87 6.41
C PRO A 32 11.03 -0.40 6.65
N LEU A 33 10.85 0.92 6.69
CA LEU A 33 9.56 1.58 6.76
C LEU A 33 9.21 2.18 5.40
N VAL A 34 7.94 2.04 5.02
CA VAL A 34 7.41 2.53 3.75
C VAL A 34 6.28 3.49 4.05
N LEU A 35 6.28 4.65 3.41
CA LEU A 35 5.18 5.61 3.49
C LEU A 35 4.22 5.31 2.33
N GLN A 36 3.02 4.84 2.61
CA GLN A 36 1.95 4.88 1.63
C GLN A 36 1.50 6.34 1.46
N LEU A 37 1.47 6.81 0.22
CA LEU A 37 1.16 8.20 -0.14
C LEU A 37 -0.02 8.27 -1.10
N TYR A 38 -0.99 9.13 -0.76
CA TYR A 38 -1.87 9.76 -1.75
C TYR A 38 -1.21 11.07 -2.15
N LEU A 39 -0.98 11.27 -3.45
CA LEU A 39 -0.42 12.52 -3.93
C LEU A 39 -1.54 13.57 -4.03
N PHE A 40 -1.51 14.57 -3.16
CA PHE A 40 -2.53 15.60 -3.08
C PHE A 40 -2.42 16.59 -4.24
N GLU A 41 -3.55 17.19 -4.64
CA GLU A 41 -3.56 18.29 -5.64
C GLU A 41 -2.76 19.51 -5.15
N GLU A 42 -2.70 19.70 -3.83
CA GLU A 42 -1.86 20.67 -3.14
C GLU A 42 -0.47 20.07 -2.88
N ARG A 43 0.39 20.05 -3.92
CA ARG A 43 1.68 19.34 -3.90
C ARG A 43 2.58 19.68 -2.73
N ASP A 44 2.54 20.91 -2.21
CA ASP A 44 3.37 21.33 -1.09
C ASP A 44 3.04 20.54 0.19
N LYS A 45 1.76 20.17 0.39
CA LYS A 45 1.33 19.30 1.50
C LYS A 45 1.97 17.91 1.38
N SER A 46 1.99 17.34 0.17
CA SER A 46 2.67 16.06 -0.08
C SER A 46 4.19 16.16 0.04
N ALA A 47 4.79 17.26 -0.43
CA ALA A 47 6.23 17.49 -0.30
C ALA A 47 6.67 17.56 1.17
N ALA A 48 5.91 18.27 2.01
CA ALA A 48 6.17 18.35 3.45
C ALA A 48 6.14 16.97 4.12
N LEU A 49 5.17 16.12 3.75
CA LEU A 49 5.07 14.76 4.28
C LEU A 49 6.24 13.86 3.82
N ILE A 50 6.64 13.95 2.55
CA ILE A 50 7.80 13.22 2.01
C ILE A 50 9.08 13.64 2.74
N GLU A 51 9.31 14.93 2.94
CA GLU A 51 10.49 15.42 3.65
C GLU A 51 10.54 14.95 5.11
N ARG A 52 9.39 14.90 5.79
CA ARG A 52 9.30 14.30 7.13
C ARG A 52 9.64 12.81 7.12
N ALA A 53 9.10 12.05 6.17
CA ALA A 53 9.40 10.63 6.03
C ALA A 53 10.88 10.35 5.75
N LYS A 54 11.51 11.16 4.89
CA LYS A 54 12.96 11.10 4.62
C LYS A 54 13.76 11.33 5.90
N ARG A 55 13.44 12.38 6.66
CA ARG A 55 14.12 12.65 7.95
C ARG A 55 13.92 11.54 8.97
N ALA A 56 12.76 10.91 8.99
CA ALA A 56 12.47 9.79 9.88
C ALA A 56 13.12 8.46 9.46
N GLY A 57 13.72 8.39 8.27
CA GLY A 57 14.44 7.22 7.77
C GLY A 57 13.56 6.21 7.03
N PHE A 58 12.44 6.65 6.45
CA PHE A 58 11.62 5.79 5.59
C PHE A 58 12.37 5.45 4.30
N ALA A 59 12.32 4.17 3.92
CA ALA A 59 13.09 3.61 2.81
C ALA A 59 12.38 3.78 1.46
N ALA A 60 11.05 3.90 1.44
CA ALA A 60 10.28 4.03 0.21
C ALA A 60 8.97 4.81 0.39
N VAL A 61 8.49 5.40 -0.70
CA VAL A 61 7.13 5.89 -0.89
C VAL A 61 6.37 4.91 -1.78
N PHE A 62 5.19 4.48 -1.33
CA PHE A 62 4.23 3.74 -2.15
C PHE A 62 3.14 4.71 -2.61
N LEU A 63 3.28 5.23 -3.83
CA LEU A 63 2.25 6.06 -4.45
C LEU A 63 1.02 5.19 -4.75
N THR A 64 -0.11 5.54 -4.17
CA THR A 64 -1.39 4.89 -4.47
C THR A 64 -2.04 5.54 -5.69
N VAL A 65 -2.20 4.77 -6.77
CA VAL A 65 -2.69 5.28 -8.08
C VAL A 65 -4.12 4.81 -8.42
N ASP A 66 -4.68 3.88 -7.64
CA ASP A 66 -6.03 3.32 -7.85
C ASP A 66 -7.16 4.14 -7.19
N THR A 67 -6.86 5.37 -6.77
CA THR A 67 -7.79 6.27 -6.06
C THR A 67 -7.90 7.65 -6.71
N PRO A 68 -8.20 7.77 -8.02
CA PRO A 68 -8.51 9.06 -8.63
C PRO A 68 -9.83 9.63 -8.08
N LEU A 69 -10.75 8.74 -7.71
CA LEU A 69 -11.98 8.99 -6.98
C LEU A 69 -12.10 7.95 -5.86
N LEU A 70 -12.87 8.25 -4.82
CA LEU A 70 -13.11 7.29 -3.73
C LEU A 70 -14.17 6.25 -4.14
N GLY A 71 -13.85 4.98 -3.91
CA GLY A 71 -14.81 3.89 -4.11
C GLY A 71 -16.02 4.02 -3.18
N ARG A 72 -17.19 3.61 -3.68
CA ARG A 72 -18.44 3.69 -2.93
C ARG A 72 -18.55 2.54 -1.91
N ARG A 73 -18.42 2.87 -0.63
CA ARG A 73 -18.47 1.89 0.47
C ARG A 73 -19.81 2.01 1.21
N ASN A 74 -20.80 1.24 0.77
CA ASN A 74 -22.19 1.38 1.23
C ASN A 74 -22.37 1.29 2.75
N LEU A 75 -21.58 0.47 3.46
CA LEU A 75 -21.65 0.39 4.92
C LEU A 75 -21.08 1.63 5.62
N GLU A 76 -19.99 2.22 5.09
CA GLU A 76 -19.45 3.48 5.62
C GLU A 76 -20.48 4.62 5.48
N ILE A 77 -21.21 4.66 4.36
CA ILE A 77 -22.29 5.62 4.11
C ILE A 77 -23.48 5.41 5.07
N ARG A 78 -23.98 4.16 5.18
CA ARG A 78 -25.13 3.83 6.05
C ARG A 78 -24.83 4.14 7.52
N ASN A 79 -23.61 3.84 7.96
CA ASN A 79 -23.18 4.06 9.34
C ASN A 79 -22.72 5.49 9.61
N ARG A 80 -22.68 6.36 8.59
CA ARG A 80 -22.14 7.74 8.67
C ARG A 80 -20.78 7.74 9.36
N PHE A 81 -19.87 6.88 8.89
CA PHE A 81 -18.60 6.64 9.56
C PHE A 81 -17.83 7.96 9.77
N THR A 82 -17.43 8.20 11.02
CA THR A 82 -16.54 9.29 11.41
C THR A 82 -15.41 8.73 12.26
N LEU A 83 -14.26 9.40 12.25
CA LEU A 83 -13.18 9.07 13.17
C LEU A 83 -13.64 9.34 14.62
N PRO A 84 -13.45 8.40 15.57
CA PRO A 84 -13.77 8.63 16.97
C PRO A 84 -13.05 9.89 17.53
N PRO A 85 -13.66 10.68 18.44
CA PRO A 85 -13.11 11.97 18.88
C PRO A 85 -11.73 11.92 19.54
N HIS A 86 -11.37 10.78 20.14
CA HIS A 86 -10.06 10.58 20.78
C HIS A 86 -8.96 10.18 19.77
N LEU A 87 -9.33 9.96 18.51
CA LEU A 87 -8.41 9.64 17.42
C LEU A 87 -8.30 10.84 16.47
N ARG A 88 -7.17 10.89 15.78
CA ARG A 88 -6.78 11.99 14.90
C ARG A 88 -5.87 11.48 13.81
N ILE A 89 -5.68 12.25 12.74
CA ILE A 89 -4.81 11.89 11.63
C ILE A 89 -3.44 12.52 11.89
N ALA A 90 -2.58 11.77 12.61
CA ALA A 90 -1.40 12.33 13.27
C ALA A 90 -0.31 12.87 12.32
N ASN A 91 -0.34 12.48 11.05
CA ASN A 91 0.57 13.05 10.06
C ASN A 91 0.21 14.47 9.63
N PHE A 92 -1.00 14.96 9.89
CA PHE A 92 -1.47 16.27 9.44
C PHE A 92 -1.92 17.18 10.60
N GLU A 93 -1.48 16.87 11.82
CA GLU A 93 -1.61 17.78 12.95
C GLU A 93 -0.80 19.05 12.70
N VAL A 94 -1.39 20.19 13.05
CA VAL A 94 -0.71 21.48 13.06
C VAL A 94 -0.19 21.69 14.48
N GLN A 95 1.08 22.07 14.59
CA GLN A 95 1.60 22.55 15.87
C GLN A 95 1.28 24.05 15.97
N ASP A 96 0.66 24.46 17.08
CA ASP A 96 0.55 25.88 17.39
C ASP A 96 1.91 26.47 17.81
N GLU A 97 1.96 27.79 18.01
CA GLU A 97 3.19 28.52 18.39
C GLU A 97 3.77 28.05 19.74
N GLU A 98 2.99 27.34 20.54
CA GLU A 98 3.33 26.80 21.86
C GLU A 98 3.74 25.32 21.80
N GLY A 99 3.75 24.73 20.60
CA GLY A 99 4.17 23.36 20.34
C GLY A 99 3.11 22.30 20.67
N GLN A 100 1.87 22.71 21.01
CA GLN A 100 0.77 21.78 21.17
C GLN A 100 0.31 21.28 19.80
N LYS A 101 0.17 19.97 19.68
CA LYS A 101 -0.33 19.34 18.44
C LYS A 101 -1.84 19.41 18.46
N ASP A 102 -2.39 20.30 17.66
CA ASP A 102 -3.84 20.46 17.54
C ASP A 102 -4.34 19.98 16.17
N VAL A 103 -5.60 19.55 16.14
CA VAL A 103 -6.25 19.24 14.87
C VAL A 103 -6.71 20.56 14.29
N GLU A 104 -6.26 20.89 13.07
CA GLU A 104 -6.72 22.09 12.38
C GLU A 104 -8.26 22.09 12.33
N ALA A 105 -8.87 22.95 13.14
CA ALA A 105 -10.32 23.06 13.26
C ALA A 105 -10.85 23.76 12.01
N GLY A 106 -11.83 23.14 11.34
CA GLY A 106 -12.40 23.72 10.13
C GLY A 106 -13.17 22.73 9.27
N GLU A 107 -14.01 23.29 8.41
CA GLU A 107 -14.66 22.54 7.35
C GLU A 107 -13.63 22.11 6.31
N SER A 108 -13.68 20.84 5.92
CA SER A 108 -12.82 20.26 4.90
C SER A 108 -13.70 19.90 3.71
N ALA A 109 -13.33 20.37 2.53
CA ALA A 109 -14.12 20.21 1.31
C ALA A 109 -13.33 19.42 0.25
N PRO A 110 -13.95 18.44 -0.44
CA PRO A 110 -13.33 17.78 -1.57
C PRO A 110 -13.23 18.72 -2.76
N GLY A 111 -12.21 18.52 -3.61
CA GLY A 111 -12.15 19.21 -4.90
C GLY A 111 -13.24 18.72 -5.85
N TYR A 112 -13.77 19.61 -6.69
CA TYR A 112 -14.82 19.32 -7.67
C TYR A 112 -14.55 20.01 -9.01
N TRP A 113 -15.28 19.62 -10.05
CA TRP A 113 -15.28 20.32 -11.33
C TRP A 113 -16.39 21.38 -11.30
N ASP A 114 -16.01 22.64 -11.43
CA ASP A 114 -16.96 23.77 -11.53
C ASP A 114 -17.42 23.88 -12.98
N GLU A 115 -18.68 23.54 -13.25
CA GLU A 115 -19.25 23.56 -14.60
C GLU A 115 -19.38 24.97 -15.17
N GLU A 116 -19.61 25.99 -14.32
CA GLU A 116 -19.79 27.37 -14.75
C GLU A 116 -18.45 27.99 -15.16
N ARG A 117 -17.43 27.80 -14.32
CA ARG A 117 -16.07 28.29 -14.59
C ARG A 117 -15.27 27.38 -15.51
N ARG A 118 -15.75 26.14 -15.74
CA ARG A 118 -15.07 25.09 -16.49
C ARG A 118 -13.67 24.82 -15.99
N GLU A 119 -13.52 24.79 -14.67
CA GLU A 119 -12.22 24.60 -14.01
C GLU A 119 -12.28 23.61 -12.85
N ARG A 120 -11.13 23.03 -12.53
CA ARG A 120 -10.96 22.16 -11.36
C ARG A 120 -10.73 23.02 -10.13
N VAL A 121 -11.68 22.98 -9.20
CA VAL A 121 -11.51 23.54 -7.85
C VAL A 121 -10.81 22.48 -7.00
N LYS A 122 -9.69 22.87 -6.38
CA LYS A 122 -8.90 21.98 -5.51
C LYS A 122 -9.60 21.73 -4.17
N PRO A 123 -9.27 20.63 -3.46
CA PRO A 123 -9.67 20.44 -2.08
C PRO A 123 -9.25 21.63 -1.20
N ALA A 124 -10.02 21.90 -0.16
CA ALA A 124 -9.78 23.01 0.76
C ALA A 124 -9.97 22.58 2.22
N GLY A 125 -9.33 23.35 3.12
CA GLY A 125 -9.37 23.13 4.55
C GLY A 125 -8.45 22.00 5.06
N PRO A 126 -8.70 21.49 6.27
CA PRO A 126 -7.87 20.47 6.90
C PRO A 126 -7.82 19.17 6.08
N ILE A 127 -6.66 18.50 6.07
CA ILE A 127 -6.46 17.27 5.32
C ILE A 127 -7.26 16.11 5.94
N ARG A 128 -8.26 15.59 5.21
CA ARG A 128 -9.03 14.40 5.60
C ARG A 128 -9.05 13.38 4.48
N PHE A 129 -9.24 12.11 4.84
CA PHE A 129 -9.29 11.01 3.88
C PHE A 129 -10.36 11.24 2.80
N HIS A 130 -11.57 11.61 3.20
CA HIS A 130 -12.70 11.77 2.29
C HIS A 130 -12.61 13.00 1.36
N THR A 131 -11.67 13.91 1.61
CA THR A 131 -11.58 15.20 0.90
C THR A 131 -10.31 15.34 0.07
N HIS A 132 -9.18 14.85 0.58
CA HIS A 132 -7.87 15.07 -0.04
C HIS A 132 -7.26 13.80 -0.66
N ALA A 133 -7.73 12.59 -0.30
CA ALA A 133 -7.12 11.36 -0.80
C ALA A 133 -7.35 11.13 -2.31
N ALA A 134 -8.52 11.53 -2.81
CA ALA A 134 -8.83 11.45 -4.24
C ALA A 134 -8.08 12.53 -5.00
N ASN A 135 -7.37 12.13 -6.06
CA ASN A 135 -6.75 13.06 -6.99
C ASN A 135 -6.97 12.56 -8.43
N PRO A 136 -7.95 13.12 -9.16
CA PRO A 136 -8.27 12.69 -10.52
C PRO A 136 -7.29 13.26 -11.56
N THR A 137 -6.30 14.05 -11.14
CA THR A 137 -5.39 14.77 -12.05
C THR A 137 -4.06 14.06 -12.28
N LEU A 138 -3.81 12.91 -11.62
CA LEU A 138 -2.52 12.20 -11.65
C LEU A 138 -2.16 11.70 -13.06
N GLU A 139 -0.90 11.85 -13.43
CA GLU A 139 -0.33 11.50 -14.73
C GLU A 139 1.07 10.93 -14.58
N TRP A 140 1.37 9.83 -15.29
CA TRP A 140 2.64 9.11 -15.22
C TRP A 140 3.88 10.00 -15.39
N GLY A 141 3.97 10.75 -16.49
CA GLY A 141 5.16 11.53 -16.83
C GLY A 141 5.48 12.64 -15.83
N ARG A 142 4.46 13.36 -15.38
CA ARG A 142 4.61 14.51 -14.48
C ARG A 142 4.81 14.06 -13.03
N ASP A 143 3.98 13.14 -12.54
CA ASP A 143 3.91 12.83 -11.12
C ASP A 143 5.01 11.89 -10.65
N ILE A 144 5.40 10.90 -11.47
CA ILE A 144 6.52 10.03 -11.12
C ILE A 144 7.84 10.81 -11.13
N ALA A 145 8.05 11.68 -12.13
CA ALA A 145 9.25 12.52 -12.19
C ALA A 145 9.35 13.43 -10.94
N TRP A 146 8.25 14.10 -10.58
CA TRP A 146 8.19 14.95 -9.40
C TRP A 146 8.44 14.16 -8.09
N LEU A 147 7.86 12.97 -7.96
CA LEU A 147 8.09 12.11 -6.78
C LEU A 147 9.55 11.68 -6.67
N LYS A 148 10.17 11.27 -7.77
CA LYS A 148 11.58 10.87 -7.79
C LYS A 148 12.49 12.03 -7.42
N GLU A 149 12.20 13.25 -7.91
CA GLU A 149 12.91 14.46 -7.52
C GLU A 149 12.81 14.72 -6.01
N ARG A 150 11.60 14.64 -5.44
CA ARG A 150 11.36 14.88 -4.01
C ARG A 150 11.96 13.80 -3.12
N CYS A 151 11.86 12.53 -3.51
CA CYS A 151 12.42 11.40 -2.76
C CYS A 151 13.95 11.39 -2.80
N GLY A 152 14.54 11.77 -3.93
CA GLY A 152 15.98 11.69 -4.16
C GLY A 152 16.50 10.25 -4.19
N PRO A 153 17.82 10.03 -4.20
CA PRO A 153 18.41 8.71 -4.44
C PRO A 153 18.31 7.72 -3.27
N ARG A 154 17.89 8.18 -2.08
CA ARG A 154 17.88 7.36 -0.86
C ARG A 154 16.51 6.77 -0.52
N MET A 155 15.44 7.28 -1.13
CA MET A 155 14.08 6.85 -0.85
C MET A 155 13.46 6.36 -2.15
N GLN A 156 13.09 5.08 -2.19
CA GLN A 156 12.52 4.45 -3.38
C GLN A 156 11.11 4.97 -3.68
N VAL A 157 10.73 4.98 -4.94
CA VAL A 157 9.38 5.32 -5.41
C VAL A 157 8.73 4.07 -6.01
N TRP A 158 7.65 3.62 -5.40
CA TRP A 158 6.87 2.47 -5.85
C TRP A 158 5.46 2.87 -6.22
N VAL A 159 4.85 2.13 -7.13
CA VAL A 159 3.45 2.36 -7.56
C VAL A 159 2.56 1.23 -7.06
N LYS A 160 1.58 1.57 -6.23
CA LYS A 160 0.58 0.65 -5.67
C LYS A 160 -0.77 0.86 -6.33
N GLY A 161 -1.37 -0.22 -6.81
CA GLY A 161 -2.67 -0.19 -7.49
C GLY A 161 -2.60 -0.60 -8.96
N VAL A 162 -1.47 -1.16 -9.42
CA VAL A 162 -1.31 -1.69 -10.78
C VAL A 162 -2.05 -3.02 -10.87
N ALA A 163 -2.78 -3.26 -11.95
CA ALA A 163 -3.52 -4.52 -12.15
C ALA A 163 -3.52 -5.02 -13.60
N THR A 164 -2.75 -4.40 -14.50
CA THR A 164 -2.71 -4.71 -15.93
C THR A 164 -1.27 -4.66 -16.47
N ALA A 165 -1.02 -5.34 -17.59
CA ALA A 165 0.28 -5.31 -18.27
C ALA A 165 0.69 -3.90 -18.72
N GLU A 166 -0.26 -3.10 -19.20
CA GLU A 166 0.02 -1.78 -19.77
C GLU A 166 0.58 -0.82 -18.71
N ASP A 167 -0.07 -0.75 -17.55
CA ASP A 167 0.38 0.10 -16.45
C ASP A 167 1.68 -0.43 -15.81
N ALA A 168 1.87 -1.75 -15.81
CA ALA A 168 3.14 -2.35 -15.39
C ALA A 168 4.29 -1.97 -16.35
N ALA A 169 4.04 -1.93 -17.66
CA ALA A 169 5.01 -1.50 -18.65
C ALA A 169 5.34 0.01 -18.49
N LEU A 170 4.32 0.84 -18.24
CA LEU A 170 4.50 2.27 -17.94
C LEU A 170 5.31 2.49 -16.66
N ALA A 171 5.04 1.72 -15.60
CA ALA A 171 5.82 1.78 -14.36
C ALA A 171 7.32 1.56 -14.63
N VAL A 172 7.66 0.54 -15.42
CA VAL A 172 9.06 0.29 -15.81
C VAL A 172 9.61 1.43 -16.68
N GLN A 173 8.84 1.92 -17.66
CA GLN A 173 9.26 3.01 -18.54
C GLN A 173 9.59 4.29 -17.76
N HIS A 174 8.81 4.62 -16.73
CA HIS A 174 9.04 5.78 -15.87
C HIS A 174 10.10 5.53 -14.77
N GLY A 175 10.66 4.32 -14.72
CA GLY A 175 11.77 3.95 -13.84
C GLY A 175 11.43 4.04 -12.36
N VAL A 176 10.24 3.58 -11.97
CA VAL A 176 9.90 3.38 -10.55
C VAL A 176 10.71 2.20 -10.00
N ASP A 177 10.91 2.14 -8.68
CA ASP A 177 11.72 1.10 -8.04
C ASP A 177 10.99 -0.23 -7.86
N GLY A 178 9.66 -0.25 -8.02
CA GLY A 178 8.84 -1.44 -7.94
C GLY A 178 7.35 -1.15 -8.06
N VAL A 179 6.56 -2.21 -8.21
CA VAL A 179 5.09 -2.13 -8.29
C VAL A 179 4.42 -3.01 -7.24
N VAL A 180 3.21 -2.64 -6.84
CA VAL A 180 2.35 -3.47 -6.00
C VAL A 180 1.05 -3.75 -6.75
N VAL A 181 0.85 -5.02 -7.10
CA VAL A 181 -0.41 -5.52 -7.66
C VAL A 181 -1.47 -5.44 -6.58
N SER A 182 -2.45 -4.56 -6.76
CA SER A 182 -3.43 -4.23 -5.73
C SER A 182 -4.72 -3.75 -6.36
N ASN A 183 -5.86 -4.17 -5.80
CA ASN A 183 -7.18 -3.62 -6.09
C ASN A 183 -7.74 -2.86 -4.87
N HIS A 184 -6.83 -2.29 -4.06
CA HIS A 184 -7.14 -1.61 -2.80
C HIS A 184 -7.86 -2.51 -1.78
N GLY A 185 -7.64 -3.82 -1.86
CA GLY A 185 -8.35 -4.80 -1.03
C GLY A 185 -9.86 -4.86 -1.33
N GLY A 186 -10.27 -4.59 -2.57
CA GLY A 186 -11.67 -4.60 -3.01
C GLY A 186 -12.49 -3.42 -2.49
N ARG A 187 -11.87 -2.23 -2.36
CA ARG A 187 -12.51 -1.02 -1.78
C ARG A 187 -12.71 0.14 -2.77
N GLN A 188 -12.21 -0.02 -3.99
CA GLN A 188 -12.23 0.98 -5.04
C GLN A 188 -13.23 0.58 -6.13
N LEU A 189 -12.78 0.15 -7.31
CA LEU A 189 -13.66 -0.32 -8.38
C LEU A 189 -14.14 -1.76 -8.10
N ASP A 190 -15.44 -1.94 -7.92
CA ASP A 190 -16.05 -3.26 -7.82
C ASP A 190 -16.12 -3.94 -9.20
N GLY A 191 -15.95 -5.27 -9.23
CA GLY A 191 -15.80 -6.04 -10.47
C GLY A 191 -14.38 -6.03 -11.06
N ALA A 192 -13.42 -5.35 -10.44
CA ALA A 192 -12.01 -5.50 -10.78
C ALA A 192 -11.49 -6.93 -10.48
N LEU A 193 -10.44 -7.36 -11.20
CA LEU A 193 -9.85 -8.68 -11.02
C LEU A 193 -9.38 -8.91 -9.57
N ALA A 194 -9.40 -10.17 -9.15
CA ALA A 194 -8.63 -10.58 -7.99
C ALA A 194 -7.14 -10.35 -8.27
N THR A 195 -6.41 -9.87 -7.28
CA THR A 195 -4.99 -9.50 -7.46
C THR A 195 -4.10 -10.68 -7.81
N LEU A 196 -4.44 -11.89 -7.32
CA LEU A 196 -3.74 -13.12 -7.68
C LEU A 196 -3.95 -13.51 -9.16
N ASP A 197 -5.11 -13.15 -9.74
CA ASP A 197 -5.40 -13.40 -11.16
C ASP A 197 -4.72 -12.36 -12.06
N ALA A 198 -4.60 -11.11 -11.60
CA ALA A 198 -3.89 -10.03 -12.32
C ALA A 198 -2.35 -10.18 -12.26
N LEU A 199 -1.83 -10.81 -11.19
CA LEU A 199 -0.40 -10.92 -10.91
C LEU A 199 0.43 -11.52 -12.06
N PRO A 200 0.06 -12.65 -12.71
CA PRO A 200 0.91 -13.27 -13.73
C PRO A 200 1.15 -12.37 -14.95
N GLU A 201 0.14 -11.59 -15.35
CA GLU A 201 0.22 -10.65 -16.46
C GLU A 201 1.17 -9.48 -16.11
N VAL A 202 1.04 -8.91 -14.92
CA VAL A 202 1.93 -7.83 -14.44
C VAL A 202 3.38 -8.32 -14.37
N VAL A 203 3.63 -9.51 -13.81
CA VAL A 203 4.98 -10.11 -13.73
C VAL A 203 5.57 -10.28 -15.13
N ALA A 204 4.77 -10.77 -16.09
CA ALA A 204 5.20 -10.96 -17.48
C ALA A 204 5.54 -9.63 -18.18
N ALA A 205 4.80 -8.55 -17.91
CA ALA A 205 5.07 -7.22 -18.46
C ALA A 205 6.32 -6.56 -17.87
N VAL A 206 6.58 -6.78 -16.57
CA VAL A 206 7.75 -6.24 -15.86
C VAL A 206 9.06 -6.89 -16.35
N LYS A 207 9.04 -8.20 -16.65
CA LYS A 207 10.20 -8.97 -17.14
C LYS A 207 11.42 -8.90 -16.22
N GLY A 208 11.20 -8.95 -14.90
CA GLY A 208 12.25 -8.93 -13.88
C GLY A 208 13.05 -7.62 -13.78
N ARG A 209 12.61 -6.53 -14.45
CA ARG A 209 13.32 -5.25 -14.45
C ARG A 209 13.19 -4.49 -13.13
N ILE A 210 12.08 -4.70 -12.41
CA ILE A 210 11.78 -4.16 -11.08
C ILE A 210 11.04 -5.23 -10.28
N PRO A 211 11.06 -5.19 -8.94
CA PRO A 211 10.29 -6.11 -8.11
C PRO A 211 8.76 -5.90 -8.25
N VAL A 212 8.02 -6.99 -8.11
CA VAL A 212 6.56 -7.05 -8.13
C VAL A 212 6.05 -7.57 -6.80
N HIS A 213 5.44 -6.69 -6.02
CA HIS A 213 4.73 -7.07 -4.80
C HIS A 213 3.25 -7.29 -5.08
N VAL A 214 2.52 -7.94 -4.17
CA VAL A 214 1.07 -8.13 -4.26
C VAL A 214 0.38 -7.96 -2.91
N ASP A 215 -0.84 -7.42 -2.92
CA ASP A 215 -1.74 -7.41 -1.77
C ASP A 215 -3.13 -7.92 -2.16
N GLY A 216 -4.06 -7.99 -1.20
CA GLY A 216 -5.44 -8.40 -1.45
C GLY A 216 -5.65 -9.90 -1.27
N GLY A 217 -6.67 -10.29 -0.49
CA GLY A 217 -7.06 -11.69 -0.33
C GLY A 217 -6.14 -12.59 0.52
N ILE A 218 -4.86 -12.27 0.74
CA ILE A 218 -3.93 -13.14 1.50
C ILE A 218 -4.39 -13.37 2.94
N ARG A 219 -4.75 -14.61 3.29
CA ARG A 219 -5.18 -15.01 4.65
C ARG A 219 -4.46 -16.23 5.18
N HIS A 220 -3.93 -17.07 4.29
CA HIS A 220 -3.25 -18.30 4.63
C HIS A 220 -1.84 -18.36 4.08
N GLY A 221 -1.00 -19.22 4.66
CA GLY A 221 0.36 -19.46 4.17
C GLY A 221 0.38 -20.04 2.75
N THR A 222 -0.64 -20.79 2.38
CA THR A 222 -0.83 -21.31 1.01
C THR A 222 -1.13 -20.19 0.00
N ASP A 223 -1.74 -19.08 0.41
CA ASP A 223 -1.97 -17.93 -0.46
C ASP A 223 -0.65 -17.23 -0.79
N VAL A 224 0.22 -17.06 0.23
CA VAL A 224 1.57 -16.54 0.05
C VAL A 224 2.37 -17.44 -0.87
N PHE A 225 2.34 -18.76 -0.66
CA PHE A 225 3.04 -19.72 -1.51
C PHE A 225 2.60 -19.61 -2.97
N LYS A 226 1.29 -19.51 -3.25
CA LYS A 226 0.76 -19.32 -4.61
C LYS A 226 1.22 -18.01 -5.23
N ALA A 227 1.18 -16.91 -4.48
CA ALA A 227 1.62 -15.61 -4.98
C ALA A 227 3.12 -15.61 -5.35
N LEU A 228 3.97 -16.18 -4.49
CA LEU A 228 5.40 -16.34 -4.80
C LEU A 228 5.61 -17.23 -6.04
N ALA A 229 4.92 -18.37 -6.11
CA ALA A 229 4.98 -19.27 -7.27
C ALA A 229 4.54 -18.60 -8.58
N LEU A 230 3.63 -17.63 -8.53
CA LEU A 230 3.20 -16.86 -9.71
C LEU A 230 4.18 -15.74 -10.11
N GLY A 231 5.16 -15.44 -9.25
CA GLY A 231 6.26 -14.52 -9.51
C GLY A 231 6.20 -13.21 -8.71
N ALA A 232 5.43 -13.13 -7.63
CA ALA A 232 5.56 -12.01 -6.69
C ALA A 232 6.84 -12.15 -5.86
N ASP A 233 7.52 -11.04 -5.60
CA ASP A 233 8.68 -10.98 -4.70
C ASP A 233 8.27 -10.83 -3.22
N PHE A 234 7.08 -10.26 -2.96
CA PHE A 234 6.59 -10.01 -1.60
C PHE A 234 5.07 -9.92 -1.53
N CYS A 235 4.49 -10.39 -0.43
CA CYS A 235 3.06 -10.30 -0.14
C CYS A 235 2.76 -9.33 1.02
N TRP A 236 1.83 -8.40 0.82
CA TRP A 236 1.34 -7.49 1.86
C TRP A 236 -0.01 -7.95 2.43
N ILE A 237 -0.19 -7.78 3.73
CA ILE A 237 -1.46 -8.03 4.43
C ILE A 237 -1.98 -6.72 5.04
N GLY A 238 -3.28 -6.47 4.87
CA GLY A 238 -3.96 -5.29 5.44
C GLY A 238 -4.86 -5.67 6.60
N ARG A 239 -6.11 -6.05 6.29
CA ARG A 239 -7.15 -6.41 7.29
C ARG A 239 -6.68 -7.35 8.41
N PRO A 240 -5.92 -8.44 8.16
CA PRO A 240 -5.48 -9.33 9.24
C PRO A 240 -4.72 -8.62 10.37
N VAL A 241 -3.91 -7.60 10.04
CA VAL A 241 -3.17 -6.81 11.04
C VAL A 241 -4.15 -6.03 11.92
N LEU A 242 -5.18 -5.41 11.34
CA LEU A 242 -6.22 -4.71 12.10
C LEU A 242 -7.02 -5.67 13.00
N TRP A 243 -7.23 -6.92 12.56
CA TRP A 243 -7.96 -7.91 13.35
C TRP A 243 -7.13 -8.39 14.54
N GLY A 244 -5.81 -8.58 14.34
CA GLY A 244 -4.88 -8.82 15.42
C GLY A 244 -4.86 -7.68 16.44
N LEU A 245 -4.78 -6.42 15.96
CA LEU A 245 -4.85 -5.23 16.83
C LEU A 245 -6.13 -5.20 17.65
N ALA A 246 -7.29 -5.46 17.04
CA ALA A 246 -8.58 -5.47 17.73
C ALA A 246 -8.71 -6.61 18.75
N TYR A 247 -8.07 -7.75 18.52
CA TYR A 247 -8.09 -8.88 19.44
C TYR A 247 -7.25 -8.64 20.71
N LYS A 248 -5.99 -8.23 20.55
CA LYS A 248 -5.07 -8.07 21.69
C LYS A 248 -3.90 -7.11 21.43
N GLY A 249 -4.14 -6.01 20.70
CA GLY A 249 -3.10 -5.02 20.40
C GLY A 249 -1.88 -5.66 19.73
N GLN A 250 -0.68 -5.36 20.22
CA GLN A 250 0.58 -5.91 19.72
C GLN A 250 0.60 -7.45 19.73
N ASP A 251 0.24 -8.08 20.86
CA ASP A 251 0.24 -9.56 20.98
C ASP A 251 -0.63 -10.22 19.90
N GLY A 252 -1.75 -9.59 19.55
CA GLY A 252 -2.65 -10.11 18.52
C GLY A 252 -2.09 -9.97 17.10
N VAL A 253 -1.36 -8.89 16.81
CA VAL A 253 -0.61 -8.75 15.54
C VAL A 253 0.51 -9.77 15.46
N GLU A 254 1.28 -9.94 16.53
CA GLU A 254 2.35 -10.93 16.60
C GLU A 254 1.83 -12.35 16.41
N LEU A 255 0.68 -12.68 17.02
CA LEU A 255 0.01 -13.96 16.82
C LEU A 255 -0.41 -14.15 15.35
N CYS A 256 -1.04 -13.14 14.75
CA CYS A 256 -1.43 -13.17 13.33
C CYS A 256 -0.23 -13.43 12.41
N LEU A 257 0.89 -12.73 12.61
CA LEU A 257 2.09 -12.89 11.80
C LEU A 257 2.75 -14.26 12.02
N ARG A 258 2.74 -14.76 13.26
CA ARG A 258 3.28 -16.07 13.61
C ARG A 258 2.48 -17.19 12.94
N LEU A 259 1.15 -17.14 13.01
CA LEU A 259 0.27 -18.12 12.35
C LEU A 259 0.53 -18.15 10.84
N LEU A 260 0.55 -16.99 10.19
CA LEU A 260 0.80 -16.92 8.75
C LEU A 260 2.19 -17.50 8.39
N ARG A 261 3.23 -17.15 9.16
CA ARG A 261 4.58 -17.69 8.97
C ARG A 261 4.63 -19.21 9.15
N ASP A 262 3.97 -19.73 10.18
CA ASP A 262 3.97 -21.16 10.48
C ASP A 262 3.20 -21.95 9.41
N GLU A 263 2.11 -21.40 8.86
CA GLU A 263 1.42 -21.94 7.69
C GLU A 263 2.28 -21.92 6.42
N VAL A 264 3.04 -20.85 6.16
CA VAL A 264 3.99 -20.80 5.03
C VAL A 264 5.03 -21.91 5.17
N LYS A 265 5.63 -22.07 6.35
CA LYS A 265 6.61 -23.13 6.64
C LYS A 265 6.03 -24.52 6.44
N LEU A 266 4.80 -24.75 6.94
CA LEU A 266 4.10 -26.01 6.75
C LEU A 266 3.84 -26.30 5.27
N CYS A 267 3.33 -25.31 4.52
CA CYS A 267 3.09 -25.43 3.09
C CYS A 267 4.37 -25.76 2.33
N MET A 268 5.47 -25.06 2.62
CA MET A 268 6.78 -25.32 2.02
C MET A 268 7.29 -26.73 2.34
N GLY A 269 7.19 -27.17 3.60
CA GLY A 269 7.60 -28.51 4.01
C GLY A 269 6.80 -29.62 3.32
N LEU A 270 5.48 -29.44 3.16
CA LEU A 270 4.60 -30.38 2.45
C LEU A 270 4.81 -30.35 0.92
N ALA A 271 5.19 -29.20 0.36
CA ALA A 271 5.54 -29.05 -1.05
C ALA A 271 6.96 -29.53 -1.37
N GLY A 272 7.80 -29.78 -0.36
CA GLY A 272 9.19 -30.20 -0.54
C GLY A 272 10.15 -29.06 -0.91
N THR A 273 9.80 -27.80 -0.63
CA THR A 273 10.66 -26.63 -0.85
C THR A 273 11.36 -26.22 0.44
N VAL A 274 12.69 -26.09 0.41
CA VAL A 274 13.48 -25.68 1.60
C VAL A 274 13.91 -24.21 1.55
N SER A 275 13.83 -23.57 0.39
CA SER A 275 14.02 -22.14 0.18
C SER A 275 12.82 -21.51 -0.50
N VAL A 276 12.55 -20.24 -0.20
CA VAL A 276 11.52 -19.46 -0.92
C VAL A 276 11.87 -19.28 -2.41
N ASN A 277 13.17 -19.31 -2.74
CA ASN A 277 13.64 -19.24 -4.12
C ASN A 277 13.33 -20.50 -4.93
N ASP A 278 13.02 -21.62 -4.27
CA ASP A 278 12.65 -22.88 -4.92
C ASP A 278 11.16 -22.91 -5.29
N ILE A 279 10.38 -21.90 -4.88
CA ILE A 279 8.94 -21.82 -5.15
C ILE A 279 8.73 -21.29 -6.57
N THR A 280 8.27 -22.16 -7.47
CA THR A 280 8.08 -21.83 -8.89
C THR A 280 6.67 -22.12 -9.37
N ARG A 281 6.34 -21.73 -10.62
CA ARG A 281 5.06 -22.05 -11.27
C ARG A 281 4.80 -23.56 -11.40
N GLU A 282 5.80 -24.42 -11.27
CA GLU A 282 5.65 -25.87 -11.40
C GLU A 282 4.78 -26.51 -10.31
N TYR A 283 4.68 -25.84 -9.16
CA TYR A 283 3.83 -26.27 -8.04
C TYR A 283 2.35 -25.96 -8.25
N LEU A 284 2.01 -25.21 -9.30
CA LEU A 284 0.65 -24.73 -9.53
C LEU A 284 0.02 -25.39 -10.75
N VAL A 285 -1.27 -25.70 -10.59
CA VAL A 285 -2.17 -26.04 -11.68
C VAL A 285 -3.33 -25.06 -11.69
N ARG A 286 -3.81 -24.74 -12.89
CA ARG A 286 -5.06 -24.00 -13.09
C ARG A 286 -6.07 -24.95 -13.69
N MET A 287 -7.29 -24.92 -13.18
CA MET A 287 -8.41 -25.62 -13.82
C MET A 287 -8.76 -24.89 -15.11
N ASP A 288 -8.67 -25.58 -16.25
CA ASP A 288 -9.11 -25.04 -17.53
C ASP A 288 -10.64 -25.18 -17.67
N ARG A 289 -11.21 -24.53 -18.70
CA ARG A 289 -12.65 -24.47 -18.96
C ARG A 289 -13.27 -25.84 -19.23
N ASP A 290 -12.47 -26.79 -19.69
CA ASP A 290 -12.85 -28.18 -19.89
C ASP A 290 -12.87 -29.01 -18.58
N GLY A 291 -12.46 -28.41 -17.46
CA GLY A 291 -12.42 -29.04 -16.15
C GLY A 291 -11.16 -29.85 -15.88
N PHE A 292 -10.15 -29.81 -16.77
CA PHE A 292 -8.88 -30.49 -16.55
C PHE A 292 -7.80 -29.53 -16.01
N PRO A 293 -6.92 -29.99 -15.10
CA PRO A 293 -5.84 -29.17 -14.59
C PRO A 293 -4.73 -29.01 -15.63
N VAL A 294 -4.35 -27.76 -15.89
CA VAL A 294 -3.20 -27.39 -16.72
C VAL A 294 -2.08 -26.90 -15.81
N ARG A 295 -0.87 -27.45 -15.98
CA ARG A 295 0.32 -26.98 -15.24
C ARG A 295 0.65 -25.56 -15.67
N MET A 296 0.82 -24.67 -14.68
CA MET A 296 1.14 -23.27 -14.93
C MET A 296 2.52 -23.06 -15.56
N SER A 297 3.43 -24.04 -15.48
CA SER A 297 4.73 -24.00 -16.17
C SER A 297 4.66 -24.21 -17.69
N LYS A 298 3.49 -24.58 -18.23
CA LYS A 298 3.27 -24.79 -19.67
C LYS A 298 2.55 -23.61 -20.35
N LEU A 299 2.24 -22.56 -19.58
CA LEU A 299 1.54 -21.34 -20.01
C LEU A 299 2.50 -20.15 -19.94
#